data_AF-A0A4R1Q4C5-F1
#
_entry.id   AF-A0A4R1Q4C5-F1
#
_cell.length_a   1.000
_cell.length_b   1.000
_cell.length_c   1.000
_cell.angle_alpha   90.00
_cell.angle_beta   90.00
_cell.angle_gamma   90.00
#
_symmetry.space_group_name_H-M   'P 1'
#
loop_
_entity.id
_entity.type
_entity.pdbx_description
1 polymer ?
#
loop_
_entity_poly.entity_id
_entity_poly.type
_entity_poly.pdbx_seq_one_letter_code
_entity_poly.pdbx_strand_id
1 'polypeptide(L)'
;MKVLVACEESQAVTIELRKLGIEAYSCDIEPCSGGHPEWHLQQDVIPLLKEKWDMIIAFPPCTYLTNAGAMRLRVKGVIQEDRMQKAREAKEFFFAVLQC
;
A
#
# COMPACT_ATOMS: atom_id res chain seq x y z
N MET A 1 6.56 1.99 -20.58
CA MET A 1 5.82 2.58 -19.46
C MET A 1 6.08 1.70 -18.25
N LYS A 2 6.68 2.27 -17.21
CA LYS A 2 7.05 1.57 -15.98
C LYS A 2 6.08 1.95 -14.86
N VAL A 3 5.43 0.95 -14.27
CA VAL A 3 4.37 1.13 -13.26
C VAL A 3 4.78 0.49 -11.95
N LEU A 4 4.62 1.24 -10.86
CA LEU A 4 4.73 0.70 -9.50
C LEU A 4 3.33 0.38 -8.98
N VAL A 5 3.15 -0.84 -8.50
CA VAL A 5 1.95 -1.28 -7.79
C VAL A 5 2.31 -1.44 -6.31
N ALA A 6 2.12 -0.36 -5.56
CA ALA A 6 2.49 -0.22 -4.16
C ALA A 6 1.51 -0.92 -3.20
N CYS A 7 2.05 -1.50 -2.12
CA CYS A 7 1.31 -2.29 -1.13
C CYS A 7 0.59 -3.50 -1.76
N GLU A 8 1.27 -4.21 -2.65
CA GLU A 8 0.75 -5.41 -3.32
C GLU A 8 1.74 -6.58 -3.25
N GLU A 9 1.45 -7.56 -2.39
CA GLU A 9 2.15 -8.85 -2.38
C GLU A 9 1.54 -9.86 -3.37
N SER A 10 0.22 -9.78 -3.61
CA SER A 10 -0.55 -10.77 -4.37
C SER A 10 -0.36 -10.71 -5.89
N GLN A 11 0.16 -9.59 -6.38
CA GLN A 11 0.37 -9.29 -7.81
C GLN A 11 -0.89 -9.30 -8.68
N ALA A 12 -2.09 -9.27 -8.11
CA ALA A 12 -3.33 -9.36 -8.89
C ALA A 12 -3.43 -8.29 -9.98
N VAL A 13 -3.11 -7.02 -9.65
CA VAL A 13 -3.09 -5.91 -10.61
C VAL A 13 -1.82 -5.93 -11.44
N THR A 14 -0.67 -6.24 -10.84
CA THR A 14 0.60 -6.37 -11.56
C THR A 14 0.54 -7.39 -12.71
N ILE A 15 -0.09 -8.54 -12.49
CA ILE A 15 -0.26 -9.60 -13.50
C ILE A 15 -1.13 -9.11 -14.67
N GLU A 16 -2.25 -8.42 -14.40
CA GLU A 16 -3.11 -7.89 -15.46
C GLU A 16 -2.41 -6.79 -16.28
N LEU A 17 -1.63 -5.92 -15.63
CA LEU A 17 -0.79 -4.94 -16.34
C LEU A 17 0.26 -5.63 -17.23
N ARG A 18 0.92 -6.68 -16.71
CA ARG A 18 1.92 -7.46 -17.46
C ARG A 18 1.31 -8.17 -18.67
N LYS A 19 0.08 -8.69 -18.56
CA LYS A 19 -0.66 -9.27 -19.70
C LYS A 19 -0.91 -8.27 -20.82
N LEU A 20 -1.02 -6.99 -20.49
CA LEU A 20 -1.15 -5.89 -21.47
C LEU A 20 0.21 -5.40 -22.00
N GLY A 21 1.32 -6.04 -21.63
CA GLY A 21 2.67 -5.65 -22.04
C GLY A 21 3.24 -4.45 -21.28
N ILE A 22 2.64 -4.06 -20.15
CA ILE A 22 3.13 -2.98 -19.31
C ILE A 22 4.22 -3.51 -18.37
N GLU A 23 5.30 -2.74 -18.20
CA GLU A 23 6.37 -3.07 -17.27
C GLU A 23 5.96 -2.70 -15.84
N ALA A 24 5.20 -3.59 -15.19
CA ALA A 24 4.68 -3.38 -13.84
C ALA A 24 5.48 -4.15 -12.77
N TYR A 25 5.71 -3.52 -11.62
CA TYR A 25 6.33 -4.14 -10.45
C TYR A 25 5.43 -4.00 -9.24
N SER A 26 5.20 -5.09 -8.52
CA SER A 26 4.51 -5.04 -7.24
C SER A 26 5.52 -4.74 -6.12
N CYS A 27 5.08 -4.08 -5.06
CA CYS A 27 5.93 -3.79 -3.90
C CYS A 27 5.14 -3.95 -2.62
N ASP A 28 5.65 -4.75 -1.69
CA ASP A 28 5.12 -4.92 -0.35
C ASP A 28 6.24 -5.32 0.62
N ILE A 29 6.01 -5.21 1.92
CA ILE A 29 6.91 -5.77 2.94
C ILE A 29 6.71 -7.28 3.09
N GLU A 30 5.49 -7.75 2.81
CA GLU A 30 5.14 -9.16 2.85
C GLU A 30 5.74 -9.92 1.66
N PRO A 31 6.06 -11.21 1.80
CA PRO A 31 6.55 -12.03 0.70
C PRO A 31 5.54 -12.15 -0.44
N CYS A 32 6.03 -12.17 -1.68
CA CYS A 32 5.21 -12.39 -2.87
C CYS A 32 4.38 -13.68 -2.79
N SER A 33 3.05 -13.58 -2.95
CA SER A 33 2.17 -14.74 -3.18
C SER A 33 1.70 -14.90 -4.64
N GLY A 34 1.94 -13.89 -5.49
CA GLY A 34 1.48 -13.85 -6.89
C GLY A 34 2.24 -14.75 -7.87
N GLY A 35 3.32 -15.42 -7.43
CA GLY A 35 4.05 -16.40 -8.23
C GLY A 35 5.16 -15.83 -9.13
N HIS A 36 5.36 -14.51 -9.15
CA HIS A 36 6.41 -13.84 -9.93
C HIS A 36 7.34 -13.02 -9.03
N PRO A 37 8.24 -13.67 -8.26
CA PRO A 37 9.16 -12.96 -7.37
C PRO A 37 10.08 -11.98 -8.11
N GLU A 38 10.34 -12.19 -9.41
CA GLU A 38 11.12 -11.30 -10.27
C GLU A 38 10.43 -9.96 -10.58
N TRP A 39 9.12 -9.86 -10.33
CA TRP A 39 8.35 -8.61 -10.44
C TRP A 39 8.02 -7.99 -9.08
N HIS A 40 8.48 -8.60 -7.99
CA HIS A 40 8.12 -8.19 -6.64
C HIS A 40 9.31 -7.53 -5.92
N LEU A 41 9.12 -6.26 -5.55
CA LEU A 41 10.04 -5.48 -4.75
C LEU A 41 9.68 -5.64 -3.27
N GLN A 42 10.26 -6.61 -2.60
CA GLN A 42 9.97 -6.88 -1.19
C GLN A 42 10.70 -5.91 -0.25
N GLN A 43 10.13 -4.73 0.00
CA GLN A 43 10.70 -3.67 0.83
C GLN A 43 9.64 -2.63 1.21
N ASP A 44 10.00 -1.68 2.08
CA ASP A 44 9.21 -0.47 2.28
C ASP A 44 9.10 0.30 0.95
N VAL A 45 7.89 0.75 0.60
CA VAL A 45 7.62 1.48 -0.63
C VAL A 45 8.08 2.94 -0.58
N ILE A 46 8.21 3.55 0.60
CA ILE A 46 8.51 4.97 0.77
C ILE A 46 9.78 5.43 0.02
N PRO A 47 10.90 4.67 0.00
CA PRO A 47 12.05 5.01 -0.84
C PRO A 47 11.75 4.98 -2.34
N LEU A 48 10.94 4.01 -2.81
CA LEU A 48 10.62 3.83 -4.22
C LEU A 48 9.72 4.94 -4.78
N LEU A 49 8.92 5.59 -3.93
CA LEU A 49 8.08 6.72 -4.31
C LEU A 49 8.90 7.91 -4.85
N LYS A 50 10.19 8.00 -4.52
CA LYS A 50 11.10 9.05 -5.00
C LYS A 50 11.76 8.71 -6.34
N GLU A 51 11.58 7.49 -6.82
CA GLU A 51 12.12 7.05 -8.10
C GLU A 51 11.22 7.47 -9.25
N LYS A 52 11.74 7.37 -10.48
CA LYS A 52 10.98 7.69 -11.68
C LYS A 52 10.05 6.53 -12.05
N TRP A 53 8.75 6.77 -11.91
CA TRP A 53 7.67 5.91 -12.41
C TRP A 53 6.78 6.68 -13.37
N ASP A 54 6.26 6.02 -14.39
CA ASP A 54 5.30 6.64 -15.29
C ASP A 54 3.87 6.64 -14.68
N MET A 55 3.60 5.70 -13.77
CA MET A 55 2.36 5.61 -12.99
C MET A 55 2.61 4.88 -11.69
N ILE A 56 1.92 5.28 -10.63
CA ILE A 56 1.87 4.58 -9.34
C ILE A 56 0.41 4.23 -9.05
N ILE A 57 0.16 2.96 -8.77
CA ILE A 57 -1.11 2.45 -8.24
C ILE A 57 -0.82 1.95 -6.84
N ALA A 58 -1.61 2.34 -5.84
CA ALA A 58 -1.30 2.01 -4.45
C ALA A 58 -2.51 1.46 -3.69
N PHE A 59 -2.25 0.44 -2.87
CA PHE A 59 -3.24 -0.21 -2.01
C PHE A 59 -2.87 -0.09 -0.52
N PRO A 60 -2.66 1.13 0.02
CA PRO A 60 -2.22 1.29 1.39
C PRO A 60 -3.22 0.65 2.38
N PRO A 61 -2.74 0.10 3.51
CA PRO A 61 -3.59 -0.59 4.47
C PRO A 61 -4.67 0.36 5.02
N CYS A 62 -5.93 -0.03 4.92
CA CYS A 62 -7.06 0.82 5.28
C CYS A 62 -7.66 0.56 6.67
N THR A 63 -7.13 -0.40 7.43
CA THR A 63 -7.66 -0.86 8.73
C THR A 63 -7.92 0.28 9.75
N TYR A 64 -7.09 1.32 9.70
CA TYR A 64 -7.20 2.50 10.58
C TYR A 64 -7.71 3.77 9.87
N LEU A 65 -7.96 3.70 8.55
CA LEU A 65 -8.47 4.81 7.73
C LEU A 65 -9.98 4.68 7.45
N THR A 66 -10.48 3.44 7.36
CA THR A 66 -11.88 3.17 7.03
C THR A 66 -12.85 3.61 8.13
N ASN A 67 -14.01 4.15 7.72
CA ASN A 67 -15.09 4.46 8.64
C ASN A 67 -15.61 3.21 9.39
N ALA A 68 -15.56 2.04 8.76
CA ALA A 68 -15.91 0.78 9.44
C ALA A 68 -14.95 0.48 10.62
N GLY A 69 -13.69 0.90 10.51
CA GLY A 69 -12.70 0.81 11.58
C GLY A 69 -12.91 1.85 12.70
N ALA A 70 -13.64 2.94 12.45
CA ALA A 70 -13.84 4.00 13.42
C ALA A 70 -14.67 3.56 14.64
N MET A 71 -15.55 2.55 14.48
CA MET A 71 -16.32 2.01 15.60
C MET A 71 -15.46 1.45 16.74
N ARG A 72 -14.22 1.03 16.43
CA ARG A 72 -13.25 0.50 17.41
C ARG A 72 -12.41 1.59 18.07
N LEU A 73 -12.53 2.85 17.63
CA LEU A 73 -11.79 4.00 18.22
C LEU A 73 -12.29 4.34 19.61
N ARG A 74 -13.58 4.14 19.89
CA ARG A 74 -14.17 4.38 21.21
C ARG A 74 -14.73 3.08 21.77
N VAL A 75 -14.28 2.71 22.96
CA VAL A 75 -14.81 1.58 23.73
C VAL A 75 -15.48 2.16 24.97
N LYS A 76 -16.79 1.93 25.12
CA LYS A 76 -17.61 2.52 26.20
C LYS A 76 -17.46 4.05 26.31
N GLY A 77 -17.38 4.75 25.18
CA GLY A 77 -17.24 6.20 25.09
C GLY A 77 -15.80 6.73 25.21
N VAL A 78 -14.86 5.90 25.66
CA VAL A 78 -13.45 6.27 25.88
C VAL A 78 -12.64 6.03 24.61
N ILE A 79 -11.89 7.04 24.16
CA ILE A 79 -10.97 6.91 23.02
C ILE A 79 -9.85 5.93 23.38
N GLN A 80 -9.54 5.03 22.45
CA GLN A 80 -8.40 4.13 22.53
C GLN A 80 -7.18 4.84 21.92
N GLU A 81 -6.29 5.37 22.75
CA GLU A 81 -5.15 6.20 22.32
C GLU A 81 -4.21 5.44 21.37
N ASP A 82 -3.90 4.17 21.64
CA ASP A 82 -3.07 3.34 20.74
C ASP A 82 -3.68 3.24 19.34
N ARG A 83 -5.02 3.16 19.25
CA ARG A 83 -5.71 3.10 17.96
C ARG A 83 -5.73 4.46 17.28
N MET A 84 -5.87 5.55 18.05
CA MET A 84 -5.75 6.91 17.53
C MET A 84 -4.36 7.14 16.94
N GLN A 85 -3.31 6.65 17.60
CA GLN A 85 -1.94 6.75 17.13
C GLN A 85 -1.75 5.98 15.80
N LYS A 86 -2.21 4.73 15.72
CA LYS A 86 -2.18 3.97 14.46
C LYS A 86 -2.98 4.61 13.33
N ALA A 87 -4.07 5.31 13.65
CA ALA A 87 -4.83 6.07 12.65
C ALA A 87 -4.06 7.28 12.13
N ARG A 88 -3.25 7.95 12.98
CA ARG A 88 -2.35 9.03 12.55
C ARG A 88 -1.25 8.50 11.65
N GLU A 89 -0.58 7.42 12.06
CA GLU A 89 0.48 6.78 11.27
C GLU A 89 -0.03 6.30 9.90
N ALA A 90 -1.19 5.64 9.87
CA ALA A 90 -1.81 5.21 8.61
C ALA A 90 -2.16 6.40 7.71
N LYS A 91 -2.58 7.53 8.30
CA LYS A 91 -2.88 8.76 7.56
C LYS A 91 -1.60 9.38 7.00
N GLU A 92 -0.54 9.46 7.80
CA GLU A 92 0.78 9.94 7.36
C GLU A 92 1.32 9.10 6.20
N PHE A 93 1.26 7.77 6.32
CA PHE A 93 1.64 6.86 5.23
C PHE A 93 0.81 7.06 3.96
N PHE A 94 -0.51 7.19 4.09
CA PHE A 94 -1.38 7.48 2.96
C PHE A 94 -1.00 8.80 2.26
N PHE A 95 -0.69 9.85 3.02
CA PHE A 95 -0.26 11.13 2.44
C PHE A 95 1.12 11.05 1.77
N ALA A 96 2.05 10.26 2.30
CA ALA A 96 3.33 10.04 1.65
C ALA A 96 3.18 9.42 0.26
N VAL A 97 2.21 8.51 0.09
CA VAL A 97 1.87 7.91 -1.21
C VAL A 97 1.10 8.89 -2.10
N LEU A 98 0.19 9.70 -1.55
CA LEU A 98 -0.61 10.64 -2.33
C LEU A 98 0.20 11.84 -2.86
N GLN A 99 1.25 12.22 -2.15
CA GLN A 99 2.05 13.43 -2.41
C GLN A 99 3.41 13.14 -3.05
N CYS A 100 3.63 11.93 -3.55
CA CYS A 100 4.89 11.51 -4.18
C CYS A 100 5.17 12.19 -5.52
#